data_AF-A0A8T5UJ78-F1
#
_entry.id   AF-A0A8T5UJ78-F1
#
_cell.length_a   1.000
_cell.length_b   1.000
_cell.length_c   1.000
_cell.angle_alpha   90.00
_cell.angle_beta   90.00
_cell.angle_gamma   90.00
#
_symmetry.space_group_name_H-M   'P 1'
#
loop_
_entity.id
_entity.type
_entity.pdbx_description
1 polymer ?
#
loop_
_entity_poly.entity_id
_entity_poly.type
_entity_poly.pdbx_seq_one_letter_code
_entity_poly.pdbx_strand_id
1 'polypeptide(L)'
;LYTGAFGPIRLYNNKYALSHPAPSSKEEMMAYEESITPEQRVKDLGAYDRVYTGDMENGAVLLGQSIGIIDSIDGVNDIIERVMKDAESAIRKNVSMLK
;
A
#
# COMPACT_ATOMS: atom_id res chain seq x y z
N LEU A 1 1.79 -7.45 7.18
CA LEU A 1 1.36 -7.36 5.76
C LEU A 1 -0.08 -7.82 5.76
N TYR A 2 -0.97 -7.13 5.06
CA TYR A 2 -2.29 -7.68 4.72
C TYR A 2 -2.17 -8.27 3.31
N THR A 3 -3.09 -9.14 2.92
CA THR A 3 -3.21 -9.56 1.52
C THR A 3 -4.49 -8.96 0.95
N GLY A 4 -4.49 -8.61 -0.33
CA GLY A 4 -5.74 -8.31 -1.00
C GLY A 4 -6.41 -9.60 -1.40
N ALA A 5 -7.52 -9.50 -2.13
CA ALA A 5 -8.22 -10.67 -2.66
C ALA A 5 -7.41 -11.46 -3.70
N PHE A 6 -6.43 -10.83 -4.37
CA PHE A 6 -5.66 -11.44 -5.46
C PHE A 6 -4.15 -11.32 -5.19
N GLY A 7 -3.62 -12.20 -4.35
CA GLY A 7 -2.20 -12.21 -4.01
C GLY A 7 -1.81 -11.23 -2.90
N PRO A 8 -0.50 -11.17 -2.58
CA PRO A 8 0.01 -10.31 -1.53
C PRO A 8 0.01 -8.83 -1.94
N ILE A 9 -0.87 -8.04 -1.32
CA ILE A 9 -1.04 -6.61 -1.58
C ILE A 9 -0.97 -5.85 -0.26
N ARG A 10 -0.12 -4.83 -0.18
CA ARG A 10 -0.04 -3.98 1.02
C ARG A 10 -1.20 -2.99 1.06
N LEU A 11 -2.03 -3.14 2.08
CA LEU A 11 -3.21 -2.31 2.31
C LEU A 11 -3.08 -1.47 3.57
N TYR A 12 -3.79 -0.34 3.59
CA TYR A 12 -4.09 0.43 4.81
C TYR A 12 -4.86 -0.45 5.81
N ASN A 13 -4.58 -0.28 7.11
CA ASN A 13 -5.26 -1.06 8.13
C ASN A 13 -6.69 -0.55 8.35
N ASN A 14 -7.65 -1.13 7.63
CA ASN A 14 -9.08 -0.82 7.70
C ASN A 14 -9.94 -2.11 7.73
N LYS A 15 -11.27 -1.98 7.69
CA LYS A 15 -12.19 -3.13 7.78
C LYS A 15 -11.99 -4.12 6.63
N TYR A 16 -11.72 -3.63 5.42
CA TYR A 16 -11.44 -4.48 4.26
C TYR A 16 -10.13 -5.27 4.42
N ALA A 17 -9.05 -4.62 4.85
CA ALA A 17 -7.77 -5.29 5.05
C ALA A 17 -7.84 -6.34 6.17
N LEU A 18 -8.60 -6.06 7.23
CA LEU A 18 -8.80 -7.00 8.34
C LEU A 18 -9.62 -8.23 7.94
N SER A 19 -10.47 -8.15 6.92
CA SER A 19 -11.16 -9.34 6.39
C SER A 19 -10.29 -10.21 5.48
N HIS A 20 -9.08 -9.76 5.15
CA HIS A 20 -8.11 -10.45 4.30
C HIS A 20 -6.75 -10.59 5.01
N PRO A 21 -6.68 -11.44 6.06
CA PRO A 21 -5.44 -11.66 6.78
C PRO A 21 -4.40 -12.29 5.84
N ALA A 22 -3.12 -11.95 6.07
CA ALA A 22 -2.08 -12.53 5.25
C ALA A 22 -1.93 -14.03 5.50
N PRO A 23 -1.78 -14.84 4.43
CA PRO A 23 -1.55 -16.27 4.56
C PRO A 23 -0.18 -16.50 5.22
N SER A 24 -0.09 -17.55 6.02
CA SER A 24 1.14 -17.98 6.67
C SER A 24 2.08 -18.76 5.74
N SER A 25 1.57 -19.27 4.61
CA SER A 25 2.32 -20.02 3.59
C SER A 25 1.81 -19.81 2.17
N LYS A 26 2.58 -20.26 1.18
CA LYS A 26 2.16 -20.24 -0.24
C LYS A 26 0.98 -21.18 -0.47
N GLU A 27 1.01 -22.34 0.17
CA GLU A 27 -0.01 -23.39 0.04
C GLU A 27 -1.36 -22.91 0.59
N GLU A 28 -1.34 -22.18 1.72
CA GLU A 28 -2.53 -21.54 2.28
C GLU A 28 -3.11 -20.49 1.32
N MET A 29 -2.24 -19.70 0.66
CA MET A 29 -2.69 -18.71 -0.32
C MET A 29 -3.34 -19.36 -1.55
N MET A 30 -2.73 -20.42 -2.08
CA MET A 30 -3.29 -21.14 -3.23
C MET A 30 -4.65 -21.76 -2.88
N ALA A 31 -4.78 -22.40 -1.71
CA ALA A 31 -6.05 -22.96 -1.26
C ALA A 31 -7.12 -21.88 -1.05
N TYR A 32 -6.73 -20.70 -0.53
CA TYR A 32 -7.63 -19.56 -0.41
C TYR A 32 -8.09 -19.08 -1.79
N GLU A 33 -7.17 -18.85 -2.73
CA GLU A 33 -7.48 -18.40 -4.10
C GLU A 33 -8.42 -19.37 -4.84
N GLU A 34 -8.24 -20.68 -4.66
CA GLU A 34 -9.13 -21.72 -5.19
C GLU A 34 -10.53 -21.69 -4.56
N SER A 35 -10.64 -21.25 -3.30
CA SER A 35 -11.90 -21.19 -2.56
C SER A 35 -12.74 -19.93 -2.83
N ILE A 36 -12.19 -18.94 -3.55
CA ILE A 36 -12.86 -17.66 -3.82
C ILE A 36 -14.11 -17.89 -4.68
N THR A 37 -15.27 -17.55 -4.13
CA THR A 37 -16.54 -17.61 -4.87
C THR A 37 -16.69 -16.45 -5.85
N PRO A 38 -17.54 -16.57 -6.89
CA PRO A 38 -17.86 -15.46 -7.78
C PRO A 38 -18.37 -14.21 -7.03
N GLU A 39 -19.19 -14.39 -6.00
CA GLU A 39 -19.75 -13.29 -5.19
C GLU A 39 -18.66 -12.57 -4.41
N GLN A 40 -17.74 -13.33 -3.81
CA GLN A 40 -16.59 -12.78 -3.10
C GLN A 40 -15.70 -11.98 -4.06
N ARG A 41 -15.44 -12.51 -5.26
CA ARG A 41 -14.68 -11.82 -6.31
C ARG A 41 -15.30 -10.48 -6.69
N VAL A 42 -16.62 -10.43 -6.88
CA VAL A 42 -17.33 -9.18 -7.22
C VAL A 42 -17.25 -8.19 -6.07
N LYS A 43 -17.42 -8.64 -4.82
CA LYS A 43 -17.28 -7.80 -3.64
C LYS A 43 -15.87 -7.19 -3.55
N ASP A 44 -14.85 -8.00 -3.76
CA ASP A 44 -13.45 -7.57 -3.66
C ASP A 44 -13.08 -6.61 -4.78
N LEU A 45 -13.51 -6.85 -6.01
CA LEU A 45 -13.36 -5.89 -7.11
C LEU A 45 -14.03 -4.55 -6.78
N GLY A 46 -15.25 -4.58 -6.24
CA GLY A 46 -15.95 -3.37 -5.81
C GLY A 46 -15.27 -2.62 -4.66
N ALA A 47 -14.43 -3.29 -3.86
CA ALA A 47 -13.65 -2.61 -2.82
C ALA A 47 -12.54 -1.71 -3.41
N TYR A 48 -12.00 -2.04 -4.60
CA TYR A 48 -11.04 -1.17 -5.28
C TYR A 48 -11.71 0.11 -5.80
N ASP A 49 -12.94 0.01 -6.31
CA ASP A 49 -13.69 1.16 -6.83
C ASP A 49 -14.07 2.14 -5.71
N ARG A 50 -14.42 1.63 -4.53
CA ARG A 50 -14.79 2.42 -3.35
C ARG A 50 -13.73 3.45 -2.94
N VAL A 51 -12.45 3.15 -3.16
CA VAL A 51 -11.34 4.06 -2.84
C VAL A 51 -11.44 5.36 -3.65
N TYR A 52 -11.87 5.30 -4.91
CA TYR A 52 -12.05 6.48 -5.75
C TYR A 52 -13.18 7.40 -5.27
N THR A 53 -14.11 6.87 -4.47
CA THR A 53 -15.17 7.63 -3.82
C THR A 53 -14.83 8.08 -2.38
N GLY A 54 -13.63 7.77 -1.91
CA GLY A 54 -13.17 8.15 -0.56
C GLY A 54 -13.64 7.25 0.58
N ASP A 55 -14.15 6.05 0.31
CA ASP A 55 -14.51 5.07 1.35
C ASP A 55 -13.22 4.41 1.89
N MET A 56 -12.64 5.05 2.90
CA MET A 56 -11.41 4.61 3.55
C MET A 56 -11.63 3.42 4.50
N GLU A 57 -12.86 3.12 4.89
CA GLU A 57 -13.16 2.03 5.82
C GLU A 57 -13.28 0.68 5.12
N ASN A 58 -14.00 0.63 4.00
CA ASN A 58 -14.33 -0.60 3.27
C ASN A 58 -13.61 -0.70 1.92
N GLY A 59 -12.87 0.34 1.51
CA GLY A 59 -12.08 0.32 0.30
C GLY A 59 -10.79 -0.48 0.43
N ALA A 60 -10.35 -1.07 -0.68
CA ALA A 60 -9.03 -1.69 -0.81
C ALA A 60 -7.95 -0.61 -0.98
N VAL A 61 -7.63 0.12 0.11
CA VAL A 61 -6.71 1.26 0.07
C VAL A 61 -5.25 0.79 -0.01
N LEU A 62 -4.63 0.91 -1.19
CA LEU A 62 -3.25 0.48 -1.45
C LEU A 62 -2.23 1.51 -0.96
N LEU A 63 -1.50 1.20 0.11
CA LEU A 63 -0.50 2.11 0.67
C LEU A 63 0.80 1.39 1.08
N GLY A 64 1.92 2.01 0.71
CA GLY A 64 3.26 1.65 1.18
C GLY A 64 3.48 2.02 2.65
N GLN A 65 4.51 1.45 3.28
CA GLN A 65 4.93 1.90 4.63
C GLN A 65 5.43 3.34 4.65
N SER A 66 5.86 3.86 3.50
CA SER A 66 6.26 5.26 3.33
C SER A 66 5.14 6.25 3.65
N ILE A 67 3.87 5.83 3.71
CA ILE A 67 2.79 6.74 4.13
C ILE A 67 3.04 7.34 5.53
N GLY A 68 3.73 6.61 6.41
CA GLY A 68 4.02 7.09 7.77
C GLY A 68 5.02 8.26 7.83
N ILE A 69 5.69 8.59 6.73
CA ILE A 69 6.60 9.74 6.63
C ILE A 69 6.04 10.87 5.74
N ILE A 70 4.82 10.72 5.23
CA ILE A 70 4.14 11.75 4.43
C ILE A 70 3.20 12.52 5.36
N ASP A 71 3.46 13.82 5.53
CA ASP A 71 2.74 14.70 6.46
C ASP A 71 1.97 15.84 5.77
N SER A 72 2.03 15.91 4.45
CA SER A 72 1.53 17.01 3.63
C SER A 72 1.09 16.51 2.24
N ILE A 73 0.16 17.26 1.64
CA ILE A 73 -0.26 17.08 0.25
C ILE A 73 0.36 18.20 -0.56
N ASP A 74 1.33 17.85 -1.38
CA ASP A 74 2.14 18.79 -2.14
C ASP A 74 1.87 18.64 -3.65
N GLY A 75 2.24 19.68 -4.41
CA GLY A 75 2.30 19.58 -5.86
C GLY A 75 3.35 18.55 -6.30
N VAL A 76 3.10 17.86 -7.42
CA VAL A 76 4.02 16.83 -7.94
C VAL A 76 5.44 17.39 -8.16
N ASN A 77 5.55 18.60 -8.70
CA ASN A 77 6.85 19.24 -8.91
C ASN A 77 7.56 19.53 -7.58
N ASP A 78 6.84 20.01 -6.57
CA ASP A 78 7.39 20.31 -5.25
C ASP A 78 7.93 19.04 -4.56
N ILE A 79 7.21 17.92 -4.70
CA ILE A 79 7.67 16.62 -4.20
C ILE A 79 8.99 16.22 -4.86
N ILE A 80 9.07 16.31 -6.19
CA ILE A 80 10.27 15.94 -6.95
C ILE A 80 11.45 16.84 -6.54
N GLU A 81 11.26 18.15 -6.52
CA GLU A 81 12.31 19.11 -6.18
C GLU A 81 12.84 18.88 -4.75
N ARG A 82 11.93 18.68 -3.79
CA ARG A 82 12.28 18.38 -2.40
C ARG A 82 13.09 17.09 -2.28
N VAL A 83 12.63 16.00 -2.88
CA VAL A 83 13.33 14.69 -2.86
C VAL A 83 14.72 14.81 -3.47
N MET A 84 14.87 15.51 -4.61
CA MET A 84 16.17 15.69 -5.26
C MET A 84 17.14 16.51 -4.41
N LYS A 85 16.66 17.59 -3.78
CA LYS A 85 17.46 18.44 -2.90
C LYS A 85 17.89 17.72 -1.62
N ASP A 86 17.00 16.93 -1.03
CA ASP A 86 17.28 16.12 0.16
C ASP A 86 18.34 15.04 -0.16
N ALA A 87 18.22 14.39 -1.31
CA ALA A 87 19.19 13.41 -1.78
C ALA A 87 20.58 14.03 -2.00
N GLU A 88 20.68 15.17 -2.68
CA GLU A 88 21.94 15.88 -2.88
C GLU A 88 22.59 16.25 -1.53
N SER A 89 21.79 16.80 -0.61
CA SER A 89 22.24 17.21 0.71
C SER A 89 22.79 16.01 1.52
N ALA A 90 22.09 14.88 1.49
CA ALA A 90 22.52 13.65 2.16
C ALA A 90 23.84 13.12 1.59
N ILE A 91 23.99 13.08 0.26
CA ILE A 91 25.22 12.63 -0.40
C ILE A 91 26.40 13.54 -0.02
N ARG A 92 26.26 14.86 -0.16
CA ARG A 92 27.34 15.81 0.17
C ARG A 92 27.76 15.72 1.63
N LYS A 93 26.80 15.60 2.55
CA LYS A 93 27.06 15.45 3.99
C LYS A 93 27.86 14.18 4.27
N ASN A 94 27.46 13.04 3.71
CA ASN A 94 28.16 11.78 3.93
C ASN A 94 29.55 11.74 3.29
N VAL A 95 29.73 12.33 2.09
CA VAL A 95 31.05 12.44 1.47
C VAL A 95 32.00 13.28 2.34
N SER A 96 31.51 14.31 3.01
CA SER A 96 32.33 15.13 3.91
C SER A 96 32.84 14.36 5.14
N MET A 97 32.16 13.26 5.52
CA MET A 97 32.54 12.39 6.65
C MET A 97 33.59 11.32 6.28
N LEU A 98 33.91 11.18 4.99
CA LEU A 98 34.95 10.27 4.51
C LEU A 98 36.35 10.91 4.50
N LYS A 99 36.46 12.16 4.94
CA LYS A 99 37.71 12.92 5.09
C LYS A 99 38.09 13.00 6.57
#